data_AF-A0A7M2X982-F1
#
_entry.id   AF-A0A7M2X982-F1
#
_cell.length_a   1.000
_cell.length_b   1.000
_cell.length_c   1.000
_cell.angle_alpha   90.00
_cell.angle_beta   90.00
_cell.angle_gamma   90.00
#
_symmetry.space_group_name_H-M   'P 1'
#
loop_
_entity.id
_entity.type
_entity.pdbx_description
1 polymer ?
#
loop_
_entity_poly.entity_id
_entity_poly.type
_entity_poly.pdbx_seq_one_letter_code
_entity_poly.pdbx_strand_id
1 'polypeptide(L)'
;MSNSLFGIHGAALELRSQRMGLLTSNIANAATPGFKAKDIDFAAALKARTAGMSEDKAIASATRFRVPVMPSLDGNTVEMATEQTAFAENAVGYSATLNFLKGRVETITRAIKGE
;
A
#
# COMPACT_ATOMS: atom_id res chain seq x y z
N MET A 1 15.33 -14.43 4.05
CA MET A 1 14.92 -15.76 3.54
C MET A 1 13.43 -15.86 3.21
N SER A 2 12.53 -15.02 3.76
CA SER A 2 11.10 -14.98 3.40
C SER A 2 10.80 -14.50 1.96
N ASN A 3 11.65 -13.63 1.41
CA ASN A 3 11.45 -13.04 0.07
C ASN A 3 11.48 -14.04 -1.10
N SER A 4 12.00 -15.25 -0.87
CA SER A 4 12.15 -16.29 -1.91
C SER A 4 10.87 -17.14 -2.09
N LEU A 5 10.09 -17.33 -1.02
CA LEU A 5 8.95 -18.26 -1.03
C LEU A 5 7.67 -17.66 -1.64
N PHE A 6 7.42 -16.39 -1.34
CA PHE A 6 6.20 -15.69 -1.75
C PHE A 6 6.40 -14.68 -2.89
N GLY A 7 7.64 -14.59 -3.40
CA GLY A 7 8.02 -13.73 -4.50
C GLY A 7 7.59 -12.28 -4.30
N ILE A 8 7.23 -11.63 -5.41
CA ILE A 8 6.80 -10.22 -5.41
C ILE A 8 5.50 -9.97 -4.66
N HIS A 9 4.65 -11.00 -4.49
CA HIS A 9 3.32 -10.85 -3.89
C HIS A 9 3.37 -10.58 -2.38
N GLY A 10 4.33 -11.18 -1.68
CA GLY A 10 4.55 -10.90 -0.26
C GLY A 10 4.90 -9.42 -0.02
N ALA A 11 5.91 -8.92 -0.73
CA ALA A 11 6.28 -7.51 -0.67
C ALA A 11 5.15 -6.58 -1.12
N ALA A 12 4.42 -6.95 -2.17
CA ALA A 12 3.27 -6.19 -2.66
C ALA A 12 2.10 -6.14 -1.65
N LEU A 13 1.93 -7.19 -0.82
CA LEU A 13 0.92 -7.23 0.23
C LEU A 13 1.27 -6.28 1.38
N GLU A 14 2.52 -6.36 1.85
CA GLU A 14 3.07 -5.47 2.89
C GLU A 14 2.89 -3.99 2.49
N LEU A 15 3.35 -3.63 1.29
CA LEU A 15 3.25 -2.26 0.77
C LEU A 15 1.81 -1.77 0.67
N ARG A 16 0.86 -2.63 0.24
CA ARG A 16 -0.56 -2.25 0.18
C ARG A 16 -1.17 -2.11 1.57
N SER A 17 -0.76 -2.91 2.54
CA SER A 17 -1.18 -2.77 3.94
C SER A 17 -0.74 -1.40 4.48
N GLN A 18 0.50 -1.02 4.24
CA GLN A 18 1.07 0.25 4.68
C GLN A 18 0.38 1.44 4.01
N ARG A 19 0.15 1.35 2.69
CA ARG A 19 -0.62 2.35 1.95
C ARG A 19 -2.05 2.47 2.47
N MET A 20 -2.69 1.35 2.83
CA MET A 20 -4.02 1.34 3.44
C MET A 20 -4.05 2.15 4.74
N GLY A 21 -3.03 1.99 5.58
CA GLY A 21 -2.88 2.75 6.82
C GLY A 21 -2.78 4.25 6.58
N LEU A 22 -2.01 4.68 5.58
CA LEU A 22 -1.88 6.10 5.22
C LEU A 22 -3.19 6.68 4.68
N LEU A 23 -3.87 5.96 3.77
CA LEU A 23 -5.16 6.39 3.22
C LEU A 23 -6.22 6.50 4.32
N THR A 24 -6.27 5.52 5.22
CA THR A 24 -7.14 5.58 6.41
C THR A 24 -6.83 6.78 7.29
N SER A 25 -5.54 7.07 7.53
CA SER A 25 -5.11 8.23 8.30
C SER A 25 -5.52 9.55 7.65
N ASN A 26 -5.38 9.67 6.32
CA ASN A 26 -5.84 10.85 5.58
C ASN A 26 -7.36 11.03 5.72
N ILE A 27 -8.15 9.96 5.50
CA ILE A 27 -9.61 9.98 5.62
C ILE A 27 -10.05 10.41 7.03
N ALA A 28 -9.42 9.85 8.07
CA ALA A 28 -9.73 10.18 9.46
C ALA A 28 -9.43 11.66 9.79
N ASN A 29 -8.42 12.25 9.15
CA ASN A 29 -8.00 13.63 9.35
C ASN A 29 -8.55 14.61 8.30
N ALA A 30 -9.56 14.20 7.51
CA ALA A 30 -10.17 15.07 6.50
C ALA A 30 -10.85 16.32 7.09
N ALA A 31 -11.22 16.30 8.37
CA ALA A 31 -11.79 17.42 9.09
C ALA A 31 -10.79 18.09 10.06
N THR A 32 -9.49 17.79 9.95
CA THR A 32 -8.45 18.35 10.82
C THR A 32 -7.78 19.54 10.13
N PRO A 33 -7.91 20.77 10.66
CA PRO A 33 -7.27 21.94 10.08
C PRO A 33 -5.75 21.79 9.93
N GLY A 34 -5.19 22.26 8.82
CA GLY A 34 -3.76 22.22 8.54
C GLY A 34 -3.14 20.84 8.26
N PHE A 35 -3.92 19.77 8.23
CA PHE A 35 -3.40 18.42 7.97
C PHE A 35 -2.84 18.28 6.54
N LYS A 36 -1.73 17.55 6.41
CA LYS A 36 -1.03 17.32 5.13
C LYS A 36 -1.09 15.85 4.75
N ALA A 37 -1.93 15.55 3.77
CA ALA A 37 -2.11 14.20 3.24
C ALA A 37 -0.84 13.66 2.58
N LYS A 38 -0.60 12.36 2.77
CA LYS A 38 0.53 11.62 2.18
C LYS A 38 0.04 10.35 1.52
N ASP A 39 0.73 9.90 0.48
CA ASP A 39 0.51 8.60 -0.15
C ASP A 39 1.85 7.94 -0.47
N ILE A 40 1.82 6.63 -0.68
CA ILE A 40 2.94 5.84 -1.17
C ILE A 40 2.77 5.66 -2.68
N ASP A 41 3.80 6.05 -3.45
CA ASP A 41 3.93 5.58 -4.82
C ASP A 41 4.23 4.08 -4.81
N PHE A 42 3.18 3.29 -5.00
CA PHE A 42 3.26 1.83 -4.93
C PHE A 42 4.24 1.25 -5.95
N ALA A 43 4.29 1.80 -7.18
CA ALA A 43 5.17 1.28 -8.22
C ALA A 43 6.64 1.53 -7.86
N ALA A 44 6.96 2.74 -7.38
CA ALA A 44 8.30 3.07 -6.90
C ALA A 44 8.69 2.23 -5.68
N ALA A 45 7.79 2.09 -4.70
CA ALA A 45 8.01 1.29 -3.50
C ALA A 45 8.26 -0.19 -3.83
N LEU A 46 7.43 -0.77 -4.72
CA LEU A 46 7.58 -2.16 -5.13
C LEU A 46 8.89 -2.39 -5.87
N LYS A 47 9.26 -1.48 -6.79
CA LYS A 47 10.55 -1.52 -7.49
C LYS A 47 11.70 -1.49 -6.49
N ALA A 48 11.66 -0.60 -5.49
CA ALA A 48 12.65 -0.52 -4.43
C ALA A 48 12.74 -1.81 -3.59
N ARG A 49 11.60 -2.41 -3.21
CA ARG A 49 11.56 -3.71 -2.51
C ARG A 49 12.18 -4.82 -3.36
N THR A 50 11.84 -4.89 -4.64
CA THR A 50 12.39 -5.90 -5.56
C THR A 50 13.88 -5.70 -5.82
N ALA A 51 14.39 -4.47 -5.74
CA ALA A 51 15.81 -4.15 -5.82
C ALA A 51 16.59 -4.47 -4.54
N GLY A 52 15.94 -5.05 -3.51
CA GLY A 52 16.58 -5.49 -2.28
C GLY A 52 16.58 -4.48 -1.14
N MET A 53 15.89 -3.34 -1.28
CA MET A 53 15.71 -2.41 -0.16
C MET A 53 14.80 -3.03 0.92
N SER A 54 15.09 -2.71 2.19
CA SER A 54 14.21 -3.06 3.31
C SER A 54 12.85 -2.37 3.16
N GLU A 55 11.83 -2.94 3.81
CA GLU A 55 10.46 -2.41 3.79
C GLU A 55 10.42 -0.92 4.13
N ASP A 56 10.95 -0.56 5.31
CA ASP A 56 10.94 0.81 5.81
C ASP A 56 11.61 1.80 4.85
N LYS A 57 12.74 1.42 4.25
CA LYS A 57 13.47 2.28 3.32
C LYS A 57 12.74 2.44 1.99
N ALA A 58 12.10 1.39 1.50
CA ALA A 58 11.31 1.43 0.26
C ALA A 58 10.04 2.28 0.44
N ILE A 59 9.38 2.18 1.59
CA ILE A 59 8.22 3.01 1.92
C ILE A 59 8.65 4.48 2.09
N ALA A 60 9.70 4.74 2.87
CA ALA A 60 10.16 6.10 3.13
C ALA A 60 10.58 6.83 1.85
N SER A 61 11.24 6.14 0.90
CA SER A 61 11.67 6.76 -0.37
C SER A 61 10.51 7.03 -1.34
N ALA A 62 9.44 6.24 -1.24
CA ALA A 62 8.27 6.32 -2.10
C ALA A 62 7.10 7.11 -1.50
N THR A 63 7.16 7.49 -0.22
CA THR A 63 6.12 8.29 0.43
C THR A 63 6.25 9.75 -0.02
N ARG A 64 5.15 10.33 -0.51
CA ARG A 64 5.09 11.71 -1.00
C ARG A 64 3.88 12.44 -0.43
N PHE A 65 4.01 13.76 -0.29
CA PHE A 65 2.86 14.61 0.01
C PHE A 65 1.92 14.68 -1.19
N ARG A 66 0.62 14.72 -0.92
CA ARG A 66 -0.39 15.00 -1.94
C ARG A 66 -0.29 16.46 -2.38
N VAL A 67 -0.53 16.68 -3.67
CA VAL A 67 -0.76 18.02 -4.22
C VAL A 67 -2.27 18.15 -4.40
N PRO A 68 -2.97 18.92 -3.55
CA PRO A 68 -4.42 19.07 -3.65
C PRO A 68 -4.77 19.83 -4.92
N VAL A 69 -5.79 19.36 -5.64
CA VAL A 69 -6.32 20.10 -6.80
C VAL A 69 -7.34 21.16 -6.36
N MET A 70 -8.01 20.94 -5.22
CA MET A 70 -8.88 21.90 -4.56
C MET A 70 -8.38 22.16 -3.13
N PRO A 71 -7.52 23.19 -2.92
CA PRO A 71 -7.03 23.52 -1.59
C PRO A 71 -8.16 23.96 -0.67
N SER A 72 -8.21 23.40 0.55
CA SER A 72 -9.14 23.84 1.57
C SER A 72 -8.70 25.19 2.17
N LEU A 73 -9.67 26.01 2.60
CA LEU A 73 -9.42 27.33 3.20
C LEU A 73 -8.63 27.25 4.52
N ASP A 74 -8.79 26.15 5.25
CA ASP A 74 -8.11 25.88 6.53
C ASP A 74 -6.69 25.28 6.35
N GLY A 75 -6.20 25.20 5.12
CA GLY A 75 -4.88 24.63 4.80
C GLY A 75 -4.81 23.11 4.88
N ASN A 76 -5.94 22.41 5.07
CA ASN A 76 -5.99 20.96 4.89
C ASN A 76 -5.79 20.59 3.41
N THR A 77 -4.99 19.57 3.15
CA THR A 77 -4.74 19.06 1.79
C THR A 77 -5.43 17.72 1.52
N VAL A 78 -6.28 17.25 2.43
CA VAL A 78 -7.06 16.03 2.24
C VAL A 78 -8.28 16.32 1.39
N GLU A 79 -8.44 15.54 0.33
CA GLU A 79 -9.63 15.56 -0.52
C GLU A 79 -10.41 14.25 -0.30
N MET A 80 -11.49 14.30 0.48
CA MET A 80 -12.19 13.10 0.97
C MET A 80 -12.58 12.12 -0.14
N ALA A 81 -13.19 12.60 -1.22
CA ALA A 81 -13.62 11.75 -2.33
C ALA A 81 -12.44 11.06 -3.04
N THR A 82 -11.32 11.80 -3.21
CA THR A 82 -10.08 11.28 -3.80
C THR A 82 -9.46 10.20 -2.91
N GLU A 83 -9.37 10.45 -1.60
CA GLU A 83 -8.80 9.49 -0.65
C GLU A 83 -9.67 8.23 -0.50
N GLN A 84 -11.00 8.36 -0.51
CA GLN A 84 -11.93 7.22 -0.50
C GLN A 84 -11.79 6.36 -1.77
N THR A 85 -11.63 6.99 -2.93
CA THR A 85 -11.40 6.30 -4.20
C THR A 85 -10.08 5.53 -4.16
N ALA A 86 -8.99 6.20 -3.75
CA ALA A 86 -7.68 5.56 -3.61
C ALA A 86 -7.69 4.41 -2.59
N PHE A 87 -8.46 4.53 -1.50
CA PHE A 87 -8.66 3.47 -0.51
C PHE A 87 -9.35 2.25 -1.15
N ALA A 88 -10.42 2.47 -1.90
CA ALA A 88 -11.14 1.39 -2.59
C ALA A 88 -10.24 0.67 -3.60
N GLU A 89 -9.47 1.40 -4.42
CA GLU A 89 -8.50 0.84 -5.35
C GLU A 89 -7.44 -0.01 -4.63
N ASN A 90 -6.89 0.50 -3.52
CA ASN A 90 -5.90 -0.21 -2.73
C ASN A 90 -6.50 -1.47 -2.07
N ALA A 91 -7.75 -1.42 -1.62
CA ALA A 91 -8.47 -2.56 -1.05
C ALA A 91 -8.67 -3.69 -2.07
N VAL A 92 -9.05 -3.35 -3.30
CA VAL A 92 -9.14 -4.32 -4.40
C VAL A 92 -7.77 -4.93 -4.71
N GLY A 93 -6.72 -4.10 -4.80
CA GLY A 93 -5.36 -4.59 -5.01
C GLY A 93 -4.85 -5.49 -3.88
N TYR A 94 -5.19 -5.17 -2.64
CA TYR A 94 -4.82 -5.92 -1.44
C TYR A 94 -5.49 -7.29 -1.43
N SER A 95 -6.80 -7.36 -1.63
CA SER A 95 -7.55 -8.62 -1.67
C SER A 95 -7.10 -9.52 -2.82
N ALA A 96 -6.84 -8.96 -4.00
CA ALA A 96 -6.29 -9.70 -5.13
C ALA A 96 -4.91 -10.32 -4.79
N THR A 97 -4.05 -9.56 -4.10
CA THR A 97 -2.71 -10.03 -3.72
C THR A 97 -2.76 -11.11 -2.64
N LEU A 98 -3.67 -10.98 -1.68
CA LEU A 98 -3.96 -12.05 -0.72
C LEU A 98 -4.40 -13.33 -1.41
N ASN A 99 -5.27 -13.25 -2.41
CA ASN A 99 -5.73 -14.41 -3.16
C ASN A 99 -4.59 -15.11 -3.90
N PHE A 100 -3.69 -14.35 -4.54
CA PHE A 100 -2.48 -14.93 -5.16
C PHE A 100 -1.57 -15.61 -4.14
N LEU A 101 -1.36 -14.96 -2.99
CA LEU A 101 -0.53 -15.51 -1.91
C LEU A 101 -1.12 -16.82 -1.38
N LYS A 102 -2.44 -16.85 -1.16
CA LYS A 102 -3.17 -18.05 -0.74
C LYS A 102 -3.01 -19.20 -1.74
N GLY A 103 -3.22 -18.95 -3.03
CA GLY A 103 -3.05 -19.97 -4.07
C GLY A 103 -1.61 -20.51 -4.15
N ARG A 104 -0.61 -19.67 -3.89
CA ARG A 104 0.80 -20.09 -3.81
C ARG A 104 1.06 -20.98 -2.60
N VAL A 105 0.57 -20.61 -1.42
CA VAL A 105 0.66 -21.42 -0.20
C VAL A 105 0.03 -22.79 -0.42
N GLU A 106 -1.20 -22.83 -0.95
CA GLU A 106 -1.90 -24.08 -1.22
C GLU A 106 -1.13 -24.99 -2.17
N THR A 107 -0.50 -24.42 -3.21
CA THR A 107 0.32 -25.18 -4.16
C THR A 107 1.55 -25.78 -3.49
N ILE A 108 2.23 -25.03 -2.62
CA ILE A 108 3.37 -25.54 -1.84
C ILE A 108 2.89 -26.63 -0.85
N THR A 109 1.75 -26.41 -0.19
CA THR A 109 1.18 -27.40 0.75
C THR A 109 0.82 -28.70 0.05
N ARG A 110 0.22 -28.67 -1.14
CA ARG A 110 -0.06 -29.87 -1.96
C ARG A 110 1.22 -30.60 -2.33
N ALA A 111 2.22 -29.87 -2.83
CA ALA A 111 3.53 -30.44 -3.18
C ALA A 111 4.25 -31.10 -1.98
N ILE A 112 4.15 -30.52 -0.77
CA ILE A 112 4.72 -31.11 0.45
C ILE A 112 3.95 -32.37 0.89
N LYS A 113 2.62 -32.38 0.71
CA LYS A 113 1.76 -33.53 1.05
C LYS A 113 1.89 -34.68 0.03
N GLY A 114 2.40 -34.41 -1.17
CA GLY A 114 2.54 -35.41 -2.24
C GLY A 114 1.27 -35.64 -3.04
N GLU A 115 0.33 -34.68 -3.02
CA GLU A 115 -0.88 -34.64 -3.84
C GLU A 115 -0.68 -33.82 -5.13
#